data_AF-A0A3D2H9T5-F1
#
_entry.id   AF-A0A3D2H9T5-F1
#
_cell.length_a   1.000
_cell.length_b   1.000
_cell.length_c   1.000
_cell.angle_alpha   90.00
_cell.angle_beta   90.00
_cell.angle_gamma   90.00
#
_symmetry.space_group_name_H-M   'P 1'
#
loop_
_entity.id
_entity.type
_entity.pdbx_description
1 polymer ?
#
loop_
_entity_poly.entity_id
_entity_poly.type
_entity_poly.pdbx_seq_one_letter_code
_entity_poly.pdbx_strand_id
1 'polypeptide(L)'
;MKNENDYVFSPYIRQFLVIFLLTCSFSVQATAPRITAQLFGEERQSDIVSYQTAAAQGDNLLVLEIVNEAFKAAGKSPVVDVLPAKQLAVYSFFNDDIAGLIGSPDDLAGKVKKQYRVVTLYLAGADEQPVVLIFSNQRGLALHKAFANGMQKIMSSGKYQQLYEKYHDKLPVGFILRLKRQNPGWK
;
A
#
# COMPACT_ATOMS: atom_id res chain seq x y z
N MET A 1 62.88 36.12 -19.07
CA MET A 1 62.35 34.75 -19.22
C MET A 1 61.77 34.33 -17.87
N LYS A 2 60.49 33.91 -17.90
CA LYS A 2 59.65 33.23 -16.90
C LYS A 2 59.75 33.59 -15.41
N ASN A 3 58.64 34.17 -14.92
CA ASN A 3 58.20 34.27 -13.53
C ASN A 3 58.03 32.87 -12.91
N GLU A 4 58.72 32.60 -11.81
CA GLU A 4 58.38 31.53 -10.87
C GLU A 4 57.40 32.10 -9.84
N ASN A 5 56.10 31.86 -10.06
CA ASN A 5 55.08 32.06 -9.03
C ASN A 5 55.12 30.87 -8.07
N ASP A 6 56.06 30.90 -7.14
CA ASP A 6 56.02 30.04 -5.96
C ASP A 6 54.92 30.56 -5.04
N TYR A 7 53.72 29.98 -5.16
CA TYR A 7 52.66 30.14 -4.18
C TYR A 7 53.07 29.41 -2.89
N VAL A 8 53.93 30.05 -2.10
CA VAL A 8 54.26 29.63 -0.74
C VAL A 8 53.04 29.94 0.12
N PHE A 9 52.07 29.02 0.12
CA PHE A 9 51.02 29.03 1.13
C PHE A 9 51.68 28.88 2.50
N SER A 10 51.66 29.97 3.26
CA SER A 10 52.12 30.02 4.65
C SER A 10 51.62 28.79 5.43
N PRO A 11 52.47 28.12 6.23
CA PRO A 11 52.13 26.86 6.90
C PRO A 11 50.90 26.96 7.81
N TYR A 12 50.62 28.17 8.30
CA TYR A 12 49.42 28.49 9.07
C TYR A 12 48.13 28.36 8.26
N ILE A 13 48.15 28.70 6.97
CA ILE A 13 46.98 28.60 6.08
C ILE A 13 46.66 27.13 5.78
N ARG A 14 47.68 26.28 5.59
CA ARG A 14 47.51 24.83 5.43
C ARG A 14 46.90 24.18 6.67
N GLN A 15 47.39 24.54 7.85
CA GLN A 15 46.85 24.02 9.11
C GLN A 15 45.40 24.47 9.33
N PHE A 16 45.08 25.72 9.01
CA PHE A 16 43.71 26.23 9.11
C PHE A 16 42.76 25.51 8.14
N LEU A 17 43.20 25.25 6.91
CA LEU A 17 42.39 24.58 5.90
C LEU A 17 42.13 23.11 6.25
N VAL A 18 43.11 22.42 6.83
CA VAL A 18 42.95 21.04 7.32
C VAL A 18 41.99 20.97 8.52
N ILE A 19 42.13 21.88 9.49
CA ILE A 19 41.23 21.95 10.66
C ILE A 19 39.81 22.32 10.22
N PHE A 20 39.66 23.23 9.25
CA PHE A 20 38.37 23.61 8.68
C PHE A 20 37.69 22.46 7.93
N LEU A 21 38.43 21.71 7.10
CA LEU A 21 37.90 20.54 6.41
C LEU A 21 37.51 19.40 7.37
N LEU A 22 38.28 19.19 8.45
CA LEU A 22 37.97 18.21 9.49
C LEU A 22 36.72 18.60 10.29
N THR A 23 36.55 19.88 10.64
CA THR A 23 35.35 20.36 11.37
C THR A 23 34.08 20.35 10.51
N CYS A 24 34.19 20.60 9.20
CA CYS A 24 33.09 20.42 8.26
C CYS A 24 32.62 18.94 8.18
N SER A 25 33.53 17.98 8.35
CA SER A 25 33.22 16.54 8.28
C SER A 25 32.39 16.04 9.47
N PHE A 26 32.49 16.68 10.64
CA PHE A 26 31.68 16.36 11.82
C PHE A 26 30.27 16.97 11.80
N SER A 27 30.02 17.95 10.92
CA SER A 27 28.72 18.62 10.80
C SER A 27 27.85 18.07 9.67
N VAL A 28 28.38 17.13 8.88
CA VAL A 28 27.58 16.39 7.90
C VAL A 28 26.89 15.25 8.65
N GLN A 29 25.77 15.57 9.31
CA GLN A 29 24.69 14.60 9.38
C GLN A 29 24.31 14.30 7.93
N ALA A 30 24.85 13.21 7.39
CA ALA A 30 24.30 12.56 6.23
C ALA A 30 22.90 12.07 6.63
N THR A 31 21.94 12.98 6.67
CA THR A 31 20.56 12.64 6.36
C THR A 31 20.64 12.04 4.97
N ALA A 32 20.74 10.70 4.93
CA ALA A 32 20.43 9.91 3.75
C ALA A 32 19.19 10.56 3.13
N PRO A 33 19.14 10.77 1.80
CA PRO A 33 18.02 11.47 1.18
C PRO A 33 16.75 10.82 1.71
N ARG A 34 16.01 11.56 2.55
CA ARG A 34 14.71 11.10 3.02
C ARG A 34 13.89 11.12 1.75
N ILE A 35 13.72 9.95 1.16
CA ILE A 35 12.80 9.73 0.06
C ILE A 35 11.45 10.17 0.62
N THR A 36 11.08 11.41 0.30
CA THR A 36 9.82 12.02 0.69
C THR A 36 8.90 11.78 -0.49
N ALA A 37 7.66 11.39 -0.20
CA ALA A 37 6.66 11.04 -1.21
C ALA A 37 6.50 12.12 -2.31
N GLN A 38 6.84 13.37 -1.99
CA GLN A 38 6.87 14.53 -2.88
C GLN A 38 7.81 14.42 -4.10
N LEU A 39 8.78 13.49 -4.10
CA LEU A 39 9.70 13.27 -5.24
C LEU A 39 9.08 12.48 -6.41
N PHE A 40 7.87 11.91 -6.24
CA PHE A 40 7.26 10.99 -7.23
C PHE A 40 6.05 11.56 -8.00
N GLY A 41 5.86 12.88 -8.01
CA GLY A 41 4.79 13.53 -8.78
C GLY A 41 3.48 13.65 -8.00
N GLU A 42 2.55 14.45 -8.55
CA GLU A 42 1.30 14.89 -7.90
C GLU A 42 0.69 13.83 -6.97
N GLU A 43 0.79 14.09 -5.67
CA GLU A 43 0.23 13.29 -4.59
C GLU A 43 -1.30 13.27 -4.75
N ARG A 44 -1.84 12.37 -5.57
CA ARG A 44 -3.23 11.96 -5.40
C ARG A 44 -3.26 11.24 -4.07
N GLN A 45 -3.74 11.94 -3.05
CA GLN A 45 -3.98 11.36 -1.74
C GLN A 45 -4.94 10.19 -1.91
N SER A 46 -4.39 8.98 -2.00
CA SER A 46 -5.15 7.76 -2.23
C SER A 46 -5.79 7.33 -0.92
N ASP A 47 -7.04 6.92 -0.97
CA ASP A 47 -7.74 6.41 0.21
C ASP A 47 -7.28 4.98 0.53
N ILE A 48 -6.98 4.22 -0.52
CA ILE A 48 -6.61 2.80 -0.46
C ILE A 48 -5.45 2.56 -1.41
N VAL A 49 -4.46 1.80 -0.95
CA VAL A 49 -3.36 1.32 -1.79
C VAL A 49 -3.46 -0.18 -2.02
N SER A 50 -3.01 -0.62 -3.18
CA SER A 50 -2.80 -2.01 -3.57
C SER A 50 -1.39 -2.15 -4.13
N TYR A 51 -0.94 -3.38 -4.37
CA TYR A 51 0.30 -3.62 -5.10
C TYR A 51 0.11 -4.67 -6.18
N GLN A 52 0.91 -4.58 -7.24
CA GLN A 52 0.94 -5.61 -8.27
C GLN A 52 1.50 -6.90 -7.66
N THR A 53 0.65 -7.91 -7.54
CA THR A 53 1.08 -9.25 -7.18
C THR A 53 1.59 -9.97 -8.43
N ALA A 54 2.51 -10.91 -8.26
CA ALA A 54 2.93 -11.80 -9.35
C ALA A 54 1.82 -12.81 -9.77
N ALA A 55 0.61 -12.70 -9.22
CA ALA A 55 -0.53 -13.53 -9.58
C ALA A 55 -1.01 -13.22 -11.01
N ALA A 56 -1.90 -14.08 -11.52
CA ALA A 56 -2.51 -13.89 -12.84
C ALA A 56 -3.17 -12.51 -12.92
N GLN A 57 -2.91 -11.78 -14.01
CA GLN A 57 -3.41 -10.42 -14.22
C GLN A 57 -4.94 -10.31 -14.06
N GLY A 58 -5.68 -11.37 -14.37
CA GLY A 58 -7.13 -11.46 -14.19
C GLY A 58 -7.58 -11.39 -12.72
N ASP A 59 -6.86 -12.03 -11.79
CA ASP A 59 -7.20 -12.01 -10.37
C ASP A 59 -7.04 -10.60 -9.78
N ASN A 60 -5.97 -9.90 -10.16
CA ASN A 60 -5.72 -8.53 -9.71
C ASN A 60 -6.81 -7.57 -10.20
N LEU A 61 -7.25 -7.70 -11.46
CA LEU A 61 -8.34 -6.89 -12.01
C LEU A 61 -9.69 -7.22 -11.36
N LEU A 62 -9.98 -8.50 -11.13
CA LEU A 62 -11.18 -8.94 -10.42
C LEU A 62 -11.24 -8.34 -9.01
N VAL A 63 -10.14 -8.41 -8.26
CA VAL A 63 -10.05 -7.84 -6.90
C VAL A 63 -10.37 -6.34 -6.93
N LEU A 64 -9.80 -5.58 -7.85
CA LEU A 64 -10.07 -4.15 -7.98
C LEU A 64 -11.53 -3.86 -8.35
N GLU A 65 -12.13 -4.66 -9.23
CA GLU A 65 -13.56 -4.52 -9.58
C GLU A 65 -14.49 -4.87 -8.42
N ILE A 66 -14.20 -5.93 -7.66
CA ILE A 66 -14.93 -6.27 -6.43
C ILE A 66 -14.87 -5.08 -5.47
N VAL A 67 -13.68 -4.49 -5.28
CA VAL A 67 -13.50 -3.35 -4.38
C VAL A 67 -14.33 -2.16 -4.83
N ASN A 68 -14.21 -1.78 -6.10
CA ASN A 68 -14.93 -0.64 -6.65
C ASN A 68 -16.45 -0.83 -6.57
N GLU A 69 -16.97 -1.98 -7.01
CA GLU A 69 -18.41 -2.25 -7.01
C GLU A 69 -18.99 -2.39 -5.60
N ALA A 70 -18.23 -2.92 -4.63
CA ALA A 70 -18.63 -2.91 -3.24
C ALA A 70 -18.79 -1.48 -2.70
N PHE A 71 -17.78 -0.62 -2.90
CA PHE A 71 -17.88 0.78 -2.45
C PHE A 71 -19.01 1.53 -3.15
N LYS A 72 -19.17 1.32 -4.47
CA LYS A 72 -20.26 1.90 -5.26
C LYS A 72 -21.63 1.47 -4.75
N ALA A 73 -21.82 0.19 -4.42
CA ALA A 73 -23.07 -0.31 -3.81
C ALA A 73 -23.36 0.32 -2.43
N ALA A 74 -22.31 0.79 -1.74
CA ALA A 74 -22.42 1.55 -0.50
C ALA A 74 -22.50 3.08 -0.69
N GLY A 75 -22.50 3.58 -1.93
CA GLY A 75 -22.53 5.01 -2.24
C GLY A 75 -21.22 5.75 -1.90
N LYS A 76 -20.09 5.05 -1.98
CA LYS A 76 -18.73 5.59 -1.77
C LYS A 76 -17.88 5.34 -3.01
N SER A 77 -16.88 6.19 -3.22
CA SER A 77 -15.94 6.08 -4.34
C SER A 77 -14.53 6.43 -3.87
N PRO A 78 -13.89 5.58 -3.04
CA PRO A 78 -12.52 5.84 -2.60
C PRO A 78 -11.55 5.74 -3.77
N VAL A 79 -10.49 6.55 -3.72
CA VAL A 79 -9.40 6.48 -4.70
C VAL A 79 -8.50 5.30 -4.35
N VAL A 80 -8.42 4.34 -5.26
CA VAL A 80 -7.52 3.18 -5.14
C VAL A 80 -6.30 3.40 -6.02
N ASP A 81 -5.11 3.36 -5.42
CA ASP A 81 -3.85 3.42 -6.15
C ASP A 81 -3.14 2.05 -6.13
N VAL A 82 -2.47 1.69 -7.22
CA VAL A 82 -1.80 0.40 -7.38
C VAL A 82 -0.30 0.63 -7.53
N LEU A 83 0.43 0.37 -6.46
CA LEU A 83 1.87 0.58 -6.41
C LEU A 83 2.62 -0.59 -7.07
N PRO A 84 3.82 -0.34 -7.62
CA PRO A 84 4.58 -1.37 -8.36
C PRO A 84 5.18 -2.44 -7.45
N ALA A 85 5.29 -2.19 -6.14
CA ALA A 85 5.93 -3.09 -5.21
C ALA A 85 5.17 -3.20 -3.87
N LYS A 86 5.15 -4.41 -3.33
CA LYS A 86 4.57 -4.71 -2.01
C LYS A 86 5.14 -3.82 -0.90
N GLN A 87 6.46 -3.66 -0.87
CA GLN A 87 7.14 -2.89 0.17
C GLN A 87 6.69 -1.43 0.19
N LEU A 88 6.40 -0.84 -0.98
CA LEU A 88 5.90 0.52 -1.10
C LEU A 88 4.46 0.63 -0.59
N ALA A 89 3.57 -0.28 -0.98
CA ALA A 89 2.17 -0.26 -0.52
C ALA A 89 2.06 -0.46 0.99
N VAL A 90 2.85 -1.39 1.53
CA VAL A 90 2.92 -1.63 2.96
C VAL A 90 3.50 -0.41 3.69
N TYR A 91 4.58 0.18 3.18
CA TYR A 91 5.17 1.39 3.75
C TYR A 91 4.17 2.55 3.77
N SER A 92 3.50 2.84 2.65
CA SER A 92 2.53 3.93 2.57
C SER A 92 1.31 3.69 3.44
N PHE A 93 0.85 2.45 3.58
CA PHE A 93 -0.22 2.12 4.51
C PHE A 93 0.15 2.39 5.97
N PHE A 94 1.39 2.09 6.36
CA PHE A 94 1.83 2.29 7.75
C PHE A 94 2.30 3.72 8.06
N ASN A 95 2.83 4.46 7.09
CA ASN A 95 3.49 5.76 7.31
C ASN A 95 2.79 6.95 6.64
N ASP A 96 2.14 6.77 5.49
CA ASP A 96 1.57 7.85 4.67
C ASP A 96 0.06 8.02 4.89
N ASP A 97 -0.44 7.58 6.06
CA ASP A 97 -1.75 8.00 6.56
C ASP A 97 -2.95 7.52 5.70
N ILE A 98 -2.73 6.49 4.88
CA ILE A 98 -3.71 5.83 4.01
C ILE A 98 -4.78 5.10 4.84
N ALA A 99 -6.03 5.12 4.38
CA ALA A 99 -7.13 4.52 5.12
C ALA A 99 -7.24 2.99 4.94
N GLY A 100 -6.75 2.43 3.82
CA GLY A 100 -6.73 0.98 3.59
C GLY A 100 -5.61 0.43 2.69
N LEU A 101 -5.38 -0.87 2.79
CA LEU A 101 -4.44 -1.67 2.01
C LEU A 101 -5.11 -2.93 1.47
N ILE A 102 -5.08 -3.13 0.15
CA ILE A 102 -5.43 -4.40 -0.51
C ILE A 102 -4.15 -5.24 -0.56
N GLY A 103 -4.19 -6.44 0.01
CA GLY A 103 -3.00 -7.30 0.11
C GLY A 103 -3.28 -8.67 0.72
N SER A 104 -2.27 -9.22 1.39
CA SER A 104 -2.32 -10.49 2.11
C SER A 104 -2.49 -10.28 3.63
N PRO A 105 -3.15 -11.20 4.37
CA PRO A 105 -3.16 -11.17 5.84
C PRO A 105 -1.77 -11.16 6.48
N ASP A 106 -0.74 -11.64 5.75
CA ASP A 106 0.64 -11.70 6.21
C ASP A 106 1.39 -10.37 6.08
N ASP A 107 0.79 -9.38 5.41
CA ASP A 107 1.33 -8.02 5.33
C ASP A 107 1.23 -7.30 6.68
N LEU A 108 0.37 -7.78 7.58
CA LEU A 108 0.30 -7.36 8.97
C LEU A 108 1.31 -8.12 9.81
N ALA A 109 2.40 -7.45 10.21
CA ALA A 109 3.36 -8.00 11.15
C ALA A 109 2.71 -8.27 12.54
N GLY A 110 2.65 -9.53 12.96
CA GLY A 110 2.40 -9.98 14.34
C GLY A 110 1.38 -9.17 15.16
N LYS A 111 1.82 -8.63 16.32
CA LYS A 111 1.01 -8.02 17.39
C LYS A 111 0.13 -6.82 16.95
N VAL A 112 0.26 -6.34 15.72
CA VAL A 112 -0.46 -5.17 15.21
C VAL A 112 -1.84 -5.54 14.60
N LYS A 113 -2.15 -6.84 14.40
CA LYS A 113 -3.46 -7.28 13.85
C LYS A 113 -4.70 -6.75 14.59
N LYS A 114 -4.62 -6.52 15.91
CA LYS A 114 -5.76 -5.98 16.68
C LYS A 114 -6.02 -4.48 16.42
N GLN A 115 -5.06 -3.78 15.84
CA GLN A 115 -5.15 -2.35 15.55
C GLN A 115 -5.71 -2.06 14.14
N TYR A 116 -6.02 -3.10 13.38
CA TYR A 116 -6.57 -2.99 12.04
C TYR A 116 -7.87 -3.78 11.93
N ARG A 117 -8.73 -3.36 11.01
CA ARG A 117 -9.91 -4.12 10.60
C ARG A 117 -9.59 -4.79 9.29
N VAL A 118 -9.83 -6.09 9.21
CA VAL A 118 -9.49 -6.89 8.04
C VAL A 118 -10.77 -7.50 7.50
N VAL A 119 -10.96 -7.39 6.19
CA VAL A 119 -12.06 -8.01 5.47
C VAL A 119 -11.47 -8.87 4.36
N THR A 120 -11.70 -10.19 4.40
CA THR A 120 -11.32 -11.09 3.32
C THR A 120 -12.32 -10.92 2.18
N LEU A 121 -11.87 -10.47 1.02
CA LEU A 121 -12.76 -10.15 -0.10
C LEU A 121 -12.70 -11.18 -1.23
N TYR A 122 -11.60 -11.93 -1.34
CA TYR A 122 -11.38 -12.93 -2.39
C TYR A 122 -10.47 -14.06 -1.88
N LEU A 123 -10.57 -15.24 -2.50
CA LEU A 123 -9.72 -16.40 -2.24
C LEU A 123 -9.05 -16.76 -3.57
N ALA A 124 -7.76 -16.47 -3.69
CA ALA A 124 -7.01 -16.56 -4.93
C ALA A 124 -6.35 -17.93 -5.13
N GLY A 125 -6.32 -18.39 -6.38
CA GLY A 125 -5.63 -19.62 -6.79
C GLY A 125 -6.23 -20.90 -6.22
N ALA A 126 -5.56 -22.02 -6.49
CA ALA A 126 -5.98 -23.35 -6.03
C ALA A 126 -5.86 -23.53 -4.52
N ASP A 127 -4.88 -22.85 -3.90
CA ASP A 127 -4.63 -22.90 -2.45
C ASP A 127 -5.55 -21.97 -1.64
N GLU A 128 -6.52 -21.31 -2.31
CA GLU A 128 -7.47 -20.37 -1.70
C GLU A 128 -6.79 -19.29 -0.83
N GLN A 129 -5.68 -18.73 -1.33
CA GLN A 129 -4.93 -17.71 -0.61
C GLN A 129 -5.80 -16.46 -0.40
N PRO A 130 -6.05 -16.05 0.86
CA PRO A 130 -6.96 -14.95 1.14
C PRO A 130 -6.37 -13.62 0.66
N VAL A 131 -7.14 -12.92 -0.17
CA VAL A 131 -6.90 -11.50 -0.47
C VAL A 131 -7.80 -10.68 0.45
N VAL A 132 -7.18 -9.74 1.15
CA VAL A 132 -7.83 -8.94 2.18
C VAL A 132 -7.77 -7.45 1.85
N LEU A 133 -8.77 -6.73 2.33
CA LEU A 133 -8.72 -5.28 2.48
C LEU A 133 -8.57 -4.96 3.97
N ILE A 134 -7.44 -4.36 4.30
CA ILE A 134 -7.01 -4.00 5.64
C ILE A 134 -7.30 -2.51 5.82
N PHE A 135 -7.90 -2.12 6.94
CA PHE A 135 -8.24 -0.74 7.26
C PHE A 135 -7.58 -0.29 8.54
N SER A 136 -7.05 0.93 8.54
CA SER A 136 -6.58 1.57 9.77
C SER A 136 -7.75 1.83 10.73
N ASN A 137 -7.56 1.57 12.03
CA ASN A 137 -8.64 1.79 13.00
C ASN A 137 -9.04 3.27 13.14
N GLN A 138 -8.09 4.19 12.97
CA GLN A 138 -8.31 5.63 13.17
C GLN A 138 -9.05 6.27 11.99
N ARG A 139 -8.63 5.98 10.75
CA ARG A 139 -9.20 6.62 9.54
C ARG A 139 -10.10 5.69 8.73
N GLY A 140 -9.73 4.41 8.66
CA GLY A 140 -10.42 3.41 7.85
C GLY A 140 -11.77 2.95 8.38
N LEU A 141 -12.27 3.42 9.55
CA LEU A 141 -13.53 2.94 10.13
C LEU A 141 -14.74 3.18 9.21
N ALA A 142 -14.84 4.36 8.62
CA ALA A 142 -15.96 4.71 7.73
C ALA A 142 -15.90 3.88 6.43
N LEU A 143 -14.72 3.75 5.84
CA LEU A 143 -14.50 2.93 4.65
C LEU A 143 -14.74 1.44 4.92
N HIS A 144 -14.29 0.92 6.06
CA HIS A 144 -14.54 -0.45 6.48
C HIS A 144 -16.05 -0.73 6.56
N LYS A 145 -16.82 0.14 7.22
CA LYS A 145 -18.29 -0.02 7.33
C LYS A 145 -18.95 0.04 5.95
N ALA A 146 -18.54 0.99 5.11
CA ALA A 146 -19.05 1.12 3.74
C ALA A 146 -18.73 -0.12 2.92
N PHE A 147 -17.49 -0.59 2.95
CA PHE A 147 -17.04 -1.77 2.23
C PHE A 147 -17.78 -3.04 2.67
N ALA A 148 -17.88 -3.30 3.99
CA ALA A 148 -18.60 -4.46 4.50
C ALA A 148 -20.09 -4.47 4.10
N ASN A 149 -20.75 -3.30 4.13
CA ASN A 149 -22.13 -3.15 3.65
C ASN A 149 -22.22 -3.38 2.14
N GLY A 150 -21.30 -2.79 1.38
CA GLY A 150 -21.15 -2.94 -0.06
C GLY A 150 -20.99 -4.40 -0.49
N MET A 151 -20.10 -5.12 0.17
CA MET A 151 -19.85 -6.55 -0.04
C MET A 151 -21.13 -7.37 0.17
N GLN A 152 -21.86 -7.13 1.26
CA GLN A 152 -23.14 -7.81 1.50
C GLN A 152 -24.15 -7.53 0.40
N LYS A 153 -24.25 -6.28 -0.07
CA LYS A 153 -25.14 -5.91 -1.17
C LYS A 153 -24.78 -6.62 -2.47
N ILE A 154 -23.52 -6.58 -2.90
CA ILE A 154 -23.10 -7.21 -4.17
C ILE A 154 -23.21 -8.75 -4.10
N MET A 155 -23.07 -9.35 -2.91
CA MET A 155 -23.33 -10.78 -2.72
C MET A 155 -24.83 -11.09 -2.83
N SER A 156 -25.69 -10.32 -2.15
CA SER A 156 -27.14 -10.54 -2.16
C SER A 156 -27.79 -10.33 -3.53
N SER A 157 -27.24 -9.44 -4.34
CA SER A 157 -27.76 -9.15 -5.69
C SER A 157 -27.23 -10.08 -6.77
N GLY A 158 -26.32 -11.00 -6.43
CA GLY A 158 -25.61 -11.84 -7.41
C GLY A 158 -24.54 -11.10 -8.22
N LYS A 159 -24.34 -9.79 -7.98
CA LYS A 159 -23.32 -9.00 -8.67
C LYS A 159 -21.90 -9.54 -8.45
N TYR A 160 -21.62 -10.07 -7.26
CA TYR A 160 -20.32 -10.70 -6.97
C TYR A 160 -20.06 -11.89 -7.92
N GLN A 161 -21.06 -12.73 -8.16
CA GLN A 161 -20.93 -13.85 -9.09
C GLN A 161 -20.68 -13.37 -10.53
N GLN A 162 -21.41 -12.33 -10.97
CA GLN A 162 -21.19 -11.73 -12.29
C GLN A 162 -19.77 -11.18 -12.47
N LEU A 163 -19.22 -10.54 -11.42
CA LEU A 163 -17.86 -10.04 -11.45
C LEU A 163 -16.85 -11.19 -11.55
N TYR A 164 -17.02 -12.25 -10.74
CA TYR A 164 -16.16 -13.41 -10.80
C TYR A 164 -16.19 -14.07 -12.19
N GLU A 165 -17.39 -14.29 -12.72
CA GLU A 165 -17.64 -14.94 -14.02
C GLU A 165 -17.17 -14.11 -15.23
N LYS A 166 -16.85 -12.83 -15.03
CA LYS A 166 -16.21 -12.00 -16.05
C LYS A 166 -14.74 -12.35 -16.25
N TYR A 167 -14.07 -12.83 -15.21
CA TYR A 167 -12.63 -13.12 -15.19
C TYR A 167 -12.30 -14.62 -15.14
N HIS A 168 -13.29 -15.46 -14.79
CA HIS A 168 -13.19 -16.91 -14.71
C HIS A 168 -14.45 -17.56 -15.28
N ASP A 169 -14.39 -18.82 -15.69
CA ASP A 169 -15.53 -19.49 -16.35
C ASP A 169 -16.77 -19.62 -15.47
N LYS A 170 -16.58 -19.89 -14.16
CA LYS A 170 -17.68 -20.10 -13.21
C LYS A 170 -17.23 -19.93 -11.77
N LEU A 171 -18.12 -19.42 -10.92
CA LEU A 171 -17.87 -19.37 -9.49
C LEU A 171 -17.90 -20.80 -8.88
N PRO A 172 -16.86 -21.24 -8.15
CA PRO A 172 -16.85 -22.57 -7.54
C PRO A 172 -17.99 -22.75 -6.54
N VAL A 173 -18.54 -23.97 -6.49
CA VAL A 173 -19.63 -24.30 -5.56
C VAL A 173 -19.15 -24.09 -4.12
N GLY A 174 -19.98 -23.41 -3.32
CA GLY A 174 -19.68 -23.10 -1.93
C GLY A 174 -18.60 -22.04 -1.72
N PHE A 175 -18.08 -21.39 -2.77
CA PHE A 175 -17.07 -20.33 -2.66
C PHE A 175 -17.53 -19.19 -1.74
N ILE A 176 -18.74 -18.66 -1.97
CA ILE A 176 -19.32 -17.59 -1.13
C ILE A 176 -19.45 -18.04 0.33
N LEU A 177 -19.81 -19.29 0.57
CA LEU A 177 -19.90 -19.83 1.93
C LEU A 177 -18.54 -19.86 2.62
N ARG A 178 -17.48 -20.29 1.90
CA ARG A 178 -16.10 -20.24 2.42
C ARG A 178 -15.63 -18.81 2.66
N LEU A 179 -15.94 -17.89 1.75
CA LEU A 179 -15.64 -16.47 1.92
C LEU A 179 -16.36 -15.85 3.12
N LYS A 180 -17.64 -16.20 3.35
CA LYS A 180 -18.40 -15.78 4.54
C LYS A 180 -17.80 -16.34 5.84
N ARG A 181 -17.26 -17.57 5.85
CA ARG A 181 -16.57 -18.13 7.02
C ARG A 181 -15.33 -17.31 7.43
N GLN A 182 -14.65 -16.69 6.47
CA GLN A 182 -13.53 -15.77 6.74
C GLN A 182 -14.00 -14.41 7.29
N ASN A 183 -15.29 -14.09 7.18
CA ASN A 183 -15.88 -12.82 7.58
C ASN A 183 -17.13 -13.04 8.46
N PRO A 184 -16.97 -13.36 9.76
CA PRO A 184 -18.09 -13.77 10.62
C PRO A 184 -19.21 -12.73 10.79
N GLY A 185 -19.00 -11.47 10.38
CA GLY A 185 -20.02 -10.43 10.36
C GLY A 185 -20.95 -10.44 9.14
N TRP A 186 -20.71 -11.32 8.15
CA TRP A 186 -21.51 -11.40 6.93
C TRP A 186 -22.58 -12.49 7.08
N LYS A 187 -23.85 -12.06 7.07
CA LYS A 187 -25.01 -12.96 7.08
C LYS A 187 -25.36 -13.38 5.66
#